data_AF-A0A2H9KXU7-F1
#
_entry.id   AF-A0A2H9KXU7-F1
#
_cell.length_a   1.000
_cell.length_b   1.000
_cell.length_c   1.000
_cell.angle_alpha   90.00
_cell.angle_beta   90.00
_cell.angle_gamma   90.00
#
_symmetry.space_group_name_H-M   'P 1'
#
loop_
_entity.id
_entity.type
_entity.pdbx_description
1 polymer ?
#
loop_
_entity_poly.entity_id
_entity_poly.type
_entity_poly.pdbx_seq_one_letter_code
_entity_poly.pdbx_strand_id
1 'polypeptide(L)'
;MKKNNFLFFLAFAALLPLSFAGVSEFAAKNTYVVLNSQNYEDLVSGAVWAAQKGYNFAFIANNGQGALWKEKFSSTEANYYYFESASPVFLGMEGQLKPATSADTQFMLDETIAAGKLHRSFENPKLIYAKEERLSSLFAQMSKTNFAIIVAKGRGQDAISAAPYAAAKGGGIYFATGQDAPALAQSLLNKGKDVLAYGEICDSIIPFESEINCINRGSIFLDNSYLLQLYSEEFSPSQALFASGKVFESSIISTKYPIALVGRTEASPELIGWIASSKIGSGLVFEGDANIKGAIATIKQERALPVFVKLGEGSLGSSNMQPLNTMQLPCSATMVEITSVIYLEESGGFEMNVTNIGEGKAHVRAVAMLEGGESASSGLIKVLPGESQIIFVPINASSYTNSGIIDTAAFHIYLGSDPYVVESIDVIVFSGILVHKAPSAGEQGMREYAKGGSNAISLIVVLILLVIAVYLIMHINSPGASRIVLDRNEIGRARERRHKSRRKRRRGHK
;
A
#
# COMPACT_ATOMS: atom_id res chain seq x y z
N MET A 1 -11.22 17.09 72.56
CA MET A 1 -11.19 18.20 71.58
C MET A 1 -10.93 17.61 70.21
N LYS A 2 -11.84 17.87 69.24
CA LYS A 2 -11.77 17.63 67.77
C LYS A 2 -11.45 16.17 67.35
N LYS A 3 -12.42 15.29 67.01
CA LYS A 3 -13.43 15.32 65.93
C LYS A 3 -12.89 15.72 64.55
N ASN A 4 -13.12 14.82 63.59
CA ASN A 4 -13.05 14.92 62.13
C ASN A 4 -11.75 14.44 61.48
N ASN A 5 -11.77 13.20 60.97
CA ASN A 5 -11.18 12.78 59.69
C ASN A 5 -11.59 11.33 59.36
N PHE A 6 -12.90 11.03 59.41
CA PHE A 6 -13.44 9.73 59.00
C PHE A 6 -14.58 9.89 57.99
N LEU A 7 -14.40 10.81 57.04
CA LEU A 7 -15.42 11.16 56.05
C LEU A 7 -14.80 11.48 54.68
N PHE A 8 -13.85 10.65 54.23
CA PHE A 8 -13.26 10.76 52.89
C PHE A 8 -13.31 9.47 52.06
N PHE A 9 -13.94 8.40 52.56
CA PHE A 9 -14.02 7.11 51.86
C PHE A 9 -15.41 6.71 51.36
N LEU A 10 -16.41 7.59 51.46
CA LEU A 10 -17.82 7.25 51.16
C LEU A 10 -18.48 8.15 50.09
N ALA A 11 -17.68 8.78 49.23
CA ALA A 11 -18.16 9.61 48.12
C ALA A 11 -17.73 9.10 46.71
N PHE A 12 -17.19 7.87 46.61
CA PHE A 12 -16.77 7.28 45.33
C PHE A 12 -17.62 6.08 44.86
N ALA A 13 -18.76 5.84 45.52
CA ALA A 13 -19.74 4.85 45.14
C ALA A 13 -21.02 5.48 44.57
N ALA A 14 -20.91 6.68 43.99
CA ALA A 14 -21.83 7.06 42.93
C ALA A 14 -21.39 6.28 41.69
N LEU A 15 -21.84 5.02 41.60
CA LEU A 15 -22.01 4.34 40.32
C LEU A 15 -22.88 5.27 39.48
N LEU A 16 -22.24 6.15 38.71
CA LEU A 16 -22.81 6.56 37.43
C LEU A 16 -23.05 5.25 36.69
N PRO A 17 -24.30 4.84 36.42
CA PRO A 17 -24.48 3.98 35.28
C PRO A 17 -23.85 4.76 34.12
N LEU A 18 -22.70 4.30 33.64
CA LEU A 18 -22.32 4.47 32.25
C LEU A 18 -23.42 3.77 31.46
N SER A 19 -24.59 4.41 31.41
CA SER A 19 -25.63 4.10 30.48
C SER A 19 -24.96 4.33 29.13
N PHE A 20 -24.60 3.25 28.47
CA PHE A 20 -24.42 3.18 27.03
C PHE A 20 -25.78 3.48 26.33
N ALA A 21 -26.47 4.54 26.77
CA ALA A 21 -27.65 5.12 26.17
C ALA A 21 -27.17 5.96 24.98
N GLY A 22 -26.76 5.24 23.93
CA GLY A 22 -26.27 5.85 22.69
C GLY A 22 -26.00 4.85 21.57
N VAL A 23 -26.14 3.54 21.79
CA VAL A 23 -25.92 2.53 20.74
C VAL A 23 -27.22 2.05 20.09
N SER A 24 -28.39 2.60 20.48
CA SER A 24 -29.70 2.12 20.02
C SER A 24 -30.17 2.66 18.66
N GLU A 25 -29.29 3.26 17.85
CA GLU A 25 -29.67 3.78 16.52
C GLU A 25 -29.02 3.00 15.36
N PHE A 26 -28.59 1.76 15.61
CA PHE A 26 -28.16 0.82 14.59
C PHE A 26 -29.08 -0.40 14.53
N ALA A 27 -30.35 -0.18 14.22
CA ALA A 27 -30.99 -1.15 13.35
C ALA A 27 -30.31 -0.98 11.99
N ALA A 28 -29.11 -1.56 11.82
CA ALA A 28 -28.55 -1.74 10.50
C ALA A 28 -29.69 -2.31 9.66
N LYS A 29 -30.03 -1.62 8.57
CA LYS A 29 -31.08 -2.13 7.68
C LYS A 29 -30.73 -3.59 7.44
N ASN A 30 -31.72 -4.49 7.56
CA ASN A 30 -31.50 -5.92 7.35
C ASN A 30 -31.27 -6.18 5.86
N THR A 31 -30.18 -5.61 5.36
CA THR A 31 -29.80 -5.40 3.97
C THR A 31 -28.29 -5.58 3.92
N TYR A 32 -27.87 -6.55 3.13
CA TYR A 32 -26.48 -6.92 2.95
C TYR A 32 -26.06 -6.65 1.52
N VAL A 33 -24.84 -6.15 1.36
CA VAL A 33 -24.12 -6.08 0.10
C VAL A 33 -23.07 -7.18 0.17
N VAL A 34 -23.18 -8.19 -0.69
CA VAL A 34 -22.30 -9.35 -0.71
C VAL A 34 -21.56 -9.37 -2.04
N LEU A 35 -20.23 -9.26 -1.98
CA LEU A 35 -19.37 -9.25 -3.17
C LEU A 35 -18.64 -10.59 -3.34
N ASN A 36 -18.65 -11.09 -4.57
CA ASN A 36 -17.82 -12.20 -5.00
C ASN A 36 -16.79 -11.70 -6.01
N SER A 37 -15.65 -11.23 -5.51
CA SER A 37 -14.56 -10.73 -6.35
C SER A 37 -13.20 -11.02 -5.72
N GLN A 38 -12.24 -11.37 -6.56
CA GLN A 38 -10.81 -11.42 -6.22
C GLN A 38 -10.12 -10.05 -6.35
N ASN A 39 -10.79 -9.04 -6.93
CA ASN A 39 -10.22 -7.71 -7.12
C ASN A 39 -10.53 -6.82 -5.91
N TYR A 40 -9.47 -6.33 -5.25
CA TYR A 40 -9.59 -5.45 -4.10
C TYR A 40 -10.30 -4.12 -4.42
N GLU A 41 -10.17 -3.62 -5.64
CA GLU A 41 -10.80 -2.39 -6.10
C GLU A 41 -12.33 -2.50 -6.02
N ASP A 42 -12.86 -3.68 -6.36
CA ASP A 42 -14.29 -3.97 -6.27
C ASP A 42 -14.74 -4.00 -4.81
N LEU A 43 -13.96 -4.63 -3.93
CA LEU A 43 -14.29 -4.75 -2.51
C LEU A 43 -14.31 -3.40 -1.82
N VAL A 44 -13.28 -2.58 -2.03
CA VAL A 44 -13.17 -1.25 -1.43
C VAL A 44 -14.32 -0.36 -1.92
N SER A 45 -14.55 -0.24 -3.22
CA SER A 45 -15.65 0.59 -3.74
C SER A 45 -17.04 0.08 -3.34
N GLY A 46 -17.23 -1.24 -3.31
CA GLY A 46 -18.48 -1.84 -2.84
C GLY A 46 -18.76 -1.57 -1.36
N ALA A 47 -17.72 -1.63 -0.53
CA ALA A 47 -17.81 -1.31 0.90
C ALA A 47 -18.05 0.18 1.16
N VAL A 48 -17.41 1.07 0.40
CA VAL A 48 -17.73 2.52 0.43
C VAL A 48 -19.20 2.73 0.12
N TRP A 49 -19.69 2.16 -0.97
CA TRP A 49 -21.09 2.30 -1.36
C TRP A 49 -22.05 1.71 -0.31
N ALA A 50 -21.75 0.53 0.24
CA ALA A 50 -22.55 -0.09 1.30
C ALA A 50 -22.60 0.80 2.56
N ALA A 51 -21.46 1.35 2.99
CA ALA A 51 -21.37 2.25 4.13
C ALA A 51 -22.22 3.52 3.93
N GLN A 52 -22.18 4.12 2.74
CA GLN A 52 -23.03 5.28 2.39
C GLN A 52 -24.52 5.00 2.51
N LYS A 53 -24.95 3.77 2.20
CA LYS A 53 -26.37 3.37 2.29
C LYS A 53 -26.77 2.94 3.70
N GLY A 54 -25.80 2.78 4.61
CA GLY A 54 -26.00 2.15 5.91
C GLY A 54 -26.36 0.66 5.80
N TYR A 55 -25.81 -0.02 4.79
CA TYR A 55 -25.97 -1.46 4.57
C TYR A 55 -24.82 -2.22 5.23
N ASN A 56 -25.08 -3.49 5.56
CA ASN A 56 -24.02 -4.40 5.96
C ASN A 56 -23.20 -4.80 4.74
N PHE A 57 -21.88 -4.85 4.86
CA PHE A 57 -21.00 -5.29 3.78
C PHE A 57 -20.37 -6.64 4.13
N ALA A 58 -20.28 -7.51 3.13
CA ALA A 58 -19.57 -8.77 3.21
C ALA A 58 -18.95 -9.12 1.86
N PHE A 59 -17.93 -9.96 1.87
CA PHE A 59 -17.33 -10.52 0.67
C PHE A 59 -17.02 -12.00 0.83
N ILE A 60 -16.94 -12.71 -0.29
CA ILE A 60 -16.58 -14.12 -0.34
C ILE A 60 -15.06 -14.20 -0.55
N ALA A 61 -14.32 -14.63 0.48
CA ALA A 61 -12.86 -14.77 0.41
C ALA A 61 -12.39 -16.19 0.06
N ASN A 62 -13.27 -17.19 0.22
CA ASN A 62 -12.98 -18.56 -0.19
C ASN A 62 -14.24 -19.36 -0.54
N ASN A 63 -14.05 -20.57 -1.10
CA ASN A 63 -15.16 -21.42 -1.52
C ASN A 63 -16.10 -21.85 -0.38
N GLY A 64 -15.56 -22.06 0.83
CA GLY A 64 -16.37 -22.43 2.00
C GLY A 64 -17.35 -21.31 2.38
N GLN A 65 -16.88 -20.06 2.38
CA GLN A 65 -17.73 -18.90 2.58
C GLN A 65 -18.77 -18.73 1.47
N GLY A 66 -18.42 -19.03 0.22
CA GLY A 66 -19.38 -19.02 -0.88
C GLY A 66 -20.54 -19.98 -0.67
N ALA A 67 -20.24 -21.21 -0.22
CA ALA A 67 -21.26 -22.19 0.13
C ALA A 67 -22.17 -21.72 1.29
N LEU A 68 -21.61 -21.08 2.32
CA LEU A 68 -22.40 -20.51 3.42
C LEU A 68 -23.31 -19.36 2.97
N TRP A 69 -22.81 -18.47 2.11
CA TRP A 69 -23.62 -17.37 1.56
C TRP A 69 -24.76 -17.88 0.68
N LYS A 70 -24.51 -18.94 -0.10
CA LYS A 70 -25.55 -19.61 -0.87
C LYS A 70 -26.72 -20.05 0.01
N GLU A 71 -26.46 -20.73 1.11
CA GLU A 71 -27.51 -21.15 2.06
C GLU A 71 -28.27 -19.95 2.64
N LYS A 72 -27.56 -18.86 2.91
CA LYS A 72 -28.15 -17.61 3.46
C LYS A 72 -29.02 -16.87 2.45
N PHE A 73 -28.69 -16.91 1.17
CA PHE A 73 -29.49 -16.26 0.14
C PHE A 73 -30.90 -16.86 0.00
N SER A 74 -31.11 -18.08 0.46
CA SER A 74 -32.45 -18.69 0.56
C SER A 74 -33.28 -18.16 1.74
N SER A 75 -32.68 -17.44 2.69
CA SER A 75 -33.42 -16.81 3.80
C SER A 75 -34.15 -15.55 3.35
N THR A 76 -35.42 -15.41 3.76
CA THR A 76 -36.23 -14.20 3.51
C THR A 76 -36.09 -13.14 4.60
N GLU A 77 -35.24 -13.35 5.60
CA GLU A 77 -35.14 -12.45 6.75
C GLU A 77 -34.52 -11.11 6.35
N ALA A 78 -33.55 -11.13 5.43
CA ALA A 78 -32.81 -9.95 4.98
C ALA A 78 -33.00 -9.67 3.48
N ASN A 79 -32.65 -8.45 3.08
CA ASN A 79 -32.44 -8.07 1.69
C ASN A 79 -30.97 -8.30 1.33
N TYR A 80 -30.72 -8.79 0.13
CA TYR A 80 -29.37 -9.09 -0.34
C TYR A 80 -29.13 -8.42 -1.68
N TYR A 81 -28.03 -7.69 -1.79
CA TYR A 81 -27.47 -7.24 -3.05
C TYR A 81 -26.20 -8.05 -3.28
N TYR A 82 -26.29 -9.05 -4.16
CA TYR A 82 -25.19 -9.91 -4.54
C TYR A 82 -24.55 -9.39 -5.83
N PHE A 83 -23.25 -9.13 -5.78
CA PHE A 83 -22.47 -8.66 -6.92
C PHE A 83 -21.34 -9.65 -7.23
N GLU A 84 -21.27 -10.10 -8.48
CA GLU A 84 -20.24 -11.01 -8.97
C GLU A 84 -19.34 -10.29 -9.98
N SER A 85 -18.02 -10.33 -9.78
CA SER A 85 -17.08 -9.73 -10.73
C SER A 85 -16.75 -10.68 -11.88
N ALA A 86 -15.95 -10.21 -12.85
CA ALA A 86 -15.38 -11.08 -13.88
C ALA A 86 -14.41 -12.14 -13.31
N SER A 87 -13.90 -11.96 -12.09
CA SER A 87 -12.98 -12.89 -11.42
C SER A 87 -13.53 -13.24 -10.03
N PRO A 88 -14.61 -14.03 -9.96
CA PRO A 88 -15.21 -14.43 -8.71
C PRO A 88 -14.31 -15.40 -7.93
N VAL A 89 -14.42 -15.38 -6.61
CA VAL A 89 -13.79 -16.37 -5.72
C VAL A 89 -14.56 -17.69 -5.77
N PHE A 90 -15.88 -17.63 -5.65
CA PHE A 90 -16.76 -18.81 -5.69
C PHE A 90 -17.45 -18.94 -7.04
N LEU A 91 -17.16 -20.03 -7.77
CA LEU A 91 -17.71 -20.26 -9.10
C LEU A 91 -19.12 -20.87 -9.05
N GLY A 92 -19.95 -20.51 -10.02
CA GLY A 92 -21.25 -21.15 -10.24
C GLY A 92 -22.39 -20.65 -9.35
N MET A 93 -22.19 -19.55 -8.59
CA MET A 93 -23.27 -18.92 -7.81
C MET A 93 -24.42 -18.50 -8.73
N GLU A 94 -24.11 -17.92 -9.89
CA GLU A 94 -25.08 -17.48 -10.91
C GLU A 94 -26.07 -18.58 -11.32
N GLY A 95 -25.58 -19.79 -11.63
CA GLY A 95 -26.44 -20.92 -12.03
C GLY A 95 -27.31 -21.46 -10.89
N GLN A 96 -26.95 -21.13 -9.65
CA GLN A 96 -27.64 -21.62 -8.45
C GLN A 96 -28.64 -20.60 -7.90
N LEU A 97 -28.42 -19.30 -8.10
CA LEU A 97 -29.34 -18.24 -7.68
C LEU A 97 -30.59 -18.10 -8.56
N LYS A 98 -30.72 -18.94 -9.60
CA LYS A 98 -31.79 -18.97 -10.63
C LYS A 98 -32.41 -17.58 -10.85
N PRO A 99 -31.82 -16.75 -11.75
CA PRO A 99 -32.38 -15.43 -12.02
C PRO A 99 -33.85 -15.58 -12.42
N ALA A 100 -34.67 -14.62 -12.00
CA ALA A 100 -36.06 -14.54 -12.38
C ALA A 100 -36.19 -14.39 -13.90
N THR A 101 -36.32 -15.49 -14.64
CA THR A 101 -36.71 -15.50 -16.04
C THR A 101 -38.21 -15.21 -16.17
N SER A 102 -38.64 -13.98 -15.93
CA SER A 102 -39.91 -13.47 -16.46
C SER A 102 -39.85 -11.94 -16.57
N ALA A 103 -40.66 -11.39 -17.46
CA ALA A 103 -40.75 -9.98 -17.81
C ALA A 103 -41.07 -9.02 -16.64
N ASP A 104 -41.17 -9.52 -15.40
CA ASP A 104 -41.64 -8.79 -14.21
C ASP A 104 -40.52 -8.08 -13.41
N THR A 105 -39.24 -8.33 -13.71
CA THR A 105 -38.11 -7.66 -13.05
C THR A 105 -37.76 -6.28 -13.60
N GLN A 106 -38.54 -5.75 -14.55
CA GLN A 106 -38.23 -4.48 -15.22
C GLN A 106 -38.65 -3.23 -14.44
N PHE A 107 -39.08 -3.37 -13.18
CA PHE A 107 -39.53 -2.24 -12.36
C PHE A 107 -38.80 -2.15 -11.02
N MET A 108 -38.39 -0.92 -10.69
CA MET A 108 -37.73 -0.44 -9.46
C MET A 108 -36.19 -0.52 -9.42
N LEU A 109 -35.58 0.32 -10.25
CA LEU A 109 -34.42 1.15 -9.87
C LEU A 109 -34.39 2.37 -10.80
N ASP A 110 -35.23 3.35 -10.48
CA ASP A 110 -35.35 4.56 -11.30
C ASP A 110 -34.01 5.32 -11.37
N GLU A 111 -33.64 5.59 -12.63
CA GLU A 111 -32.66 6.54 -13.17
C GLU A 111 -31.14 6.32 -13.08
N THR A 112 -30.58 5.29 -12.43
CA THR A 112 -29.08 5.12 -12.43
C THR A 112 -28.53 3.82 -13.00
N ILE A 113 -29.38 2.89 -13.46
CA ILE A 113 -28.93 1.58 -13.99
C ILE A 113 -29.30 1.46 -15.47
N ALA A 114 -28.80 2.39 -16.28
CA ALA A 114 -28.81 2.24 -17.75
C ALA A 114 -27.57 1.47 -18.26
N ALA A 115 -26.63 1.08 -17.37
CA ALA A 115 -25.35 0.48 -17.73
C ALA A 115 -25.15 -0.99 -17.31
N GLY A 116 -26.02 -1.57 -16.47
CA GLY A 116 -25.89 -2.95 -15.98
C GLY A 116 -27.23 -3.65 -15.87
N LYS A 117 -27.31 -4.93 -16.23
CA LYS A 117 -28.57 -5.70 -16.11
C LYS A 117 -28.65 -6.30 -14.70
N LEU A 118 -29.42 -5.68 -13.82
CA LEU A 118 -29.74 -6.28 -12.52
C LEU A 118 -30.87 -7.31 -12.68
N HIS A 119 -30.72 -8.45 -12.03
CA HIS A 119 -31.71 -9.53 -12.00
C HIS A 119 -32.21 -9.74 -10.55
N ARG A 120 -33.51 -9.93 -10.32
CA ARG A 120 -33.98 -10.49 -9.03
C ARG A 120 -33.94 -12.01 -9.09
N SER A 121 -33.73 -12.67 -7.97
CA SER A 121 -33.88 -14.13 -7.89
C SER A 121 -35.35 -14.53 -7.78
N PHE A 122 -35.73 -15.66 -8.41
CA PHE A 122 -37.06 -16.24 -8.23
C PHE A 122 -37.26 -16.82 -6.83
N GLU A 123 -36.22 -17.43 -6.27
CA GLU A 123 -36.30 -18.16 -5.01
C GLU A 123 -36.30 -17.19 -3.81
N ASN A 124 -35.74 -15.99 -3.99
CA ASN A 124 -35.81 -14.92 -3.01
C ASN A 124 -36.04 -13.54 -3.68
N PRO A 125 -37.26 -12.97 -3.63
CA PRO A 125 -37.53 -11.66 -4.23
C PRO A 125 -36.77 -10.50 -3.57
N LYS A 126 -36.17 -10.74 -2.39
CA LYS A 126 -35.31 -9.78 -1.68
C LYS A 126 -33.83 -9.88 -2.08
N LEU A 127 -33.47 -10.81 -2.97
CA LEU A 127 -32.14 -10.93 -3.55
C LEU A 127 -32.09 -10.24 -4.91
N ILE A 128 -31.21 -9.25 -5.02
CA ILE A 128 -30.85 -8.57 -6.26
C ILE A 128 -29.43 -9.03 -6.64
N TYR A 129 -29.25 -9.43 -7.89
CA TYR A 129 -28.00 -9.93 -8.45
C TYR A 129 -27.52 -9.06 -9.60
N ALA A 130 -26.22 -8.77 -9.60
CA ALA A 130 -25.51 -8.14 -10.72
C ALA A 130 -24.23 -8.92 -11.04
N LYS A 131 -23.90 -9.01 -12.33
CA LYS A 131 -22.60 -9.47 -12.81
C LYS A 131 -21.99 -8.40 -13.69
N GLU A 132 -20.82 -7.91 -13.32
CA GLU A 132 -20.15 -6.84 -14.06
C GLU A 132 -18.65 -7.10 -14.20
N GLU A 133 -18.08 -6.65 -15.32
CA GLU A 133 -16.64 -6.77 -15.55
C GLU A 133 -15.83 -5.85 -14.63
N ARG A 134 -16.39 -4.69 -14.27
CA ARG A 134 -15.73 -3.63 -13.49
C ARG A 134 -16.65 -3.10 -12.38
N LEU A 135 -16.86 -3.91 -11.34
CA LEU A 135 -17.72 -3.54 -10.22
C LEU A 135 -17.25 -2.26 -9.52
N SER A 136 -15.94 -2.04 -9.38
CA SER A 136 -15.38 -0.81 -8.81
C SER A 136 -15.92 0.46 -9.48
N SER A 137 -15.99 0.46 -10.81
CA SER A 137 -16.52 1.57 -11.61
C SER A 137 -18.04 1.73 -11.45
N LEU A 138 -18.78 0.62 -11.37
CA LEU A 138 -20.22 0.64 -11.10
C LEU A 138 -20.50 1.31 -9.75
N PHE A 139 -19.87 0.82 -8.67
CA PHE A 139 -20.10 1.35 -7.32
C PHE A 139 -19.72 2.83 -7.20
N ALA A 140 -18.62 3.24 -7.81
CA ALA A 140 -18.21 4.64 -7.85
C ALA A 140 -19.29 5.52 -8.51
N GLN A 141 -19.88 5.06 -9.62
CA GLN A 141 -20.96 5.77 -10.33
C GLN A 141 -22.30 5.78 -9.57
N MET A 142 -22.56 4.78 -8.72
CA MET A 142 -23.75 4.72 -7.87
C MET A 142 -23.70 5.65 -6.65
N SER A 143 -22.59 6.37 -6.45
CA SER A 143 -22.43 7.36 -5.39
C SER A 143 -23.33 8.57 -5.65
N LYS A 144 -24.00 9.05 -4.61
CA LYS A 144 -25.08 10.06 -4.74
C LYS A 144 -24.57 11.49 -4.84
N THR A 145 -23.36 11.77 -4.36
CA THR A 145 -22.86 13.15 -4.25
C THR A 145 -21.97 13.52 -5.43
N ASN A 146 -21.65 14.80 -5.52
CA ASN A 146 -20.70 15.31 -6.49
C ASN A 146 -19.23 15.11 -6.07
N PHE A 147 -18.95 14.31 -5.04
CA PHE A 147 -17.59 14.08 -4.59
C PHE A 147 -16.99 12.81 -5.20
N ALA A 148 -15.71 12.87 -5.60
CA ALA A 148 -14.96 11.75 -6.13
C ALA A 148 -13.53 11.76 -5.58
N ILE A 149 -13.03 10.59 -5.17
CA ILE A 149 -11.61 10.38 -4.88
C ILE A 149 -10.99 9.52 -5.99
N ILE A 150 -9.90 9.99 -6.57
CA ILE A 150 -9.07 9.20 -7.50
C ILE A 150 -7.86 8.66 -6.72
N VAL A 151 -7.64 7.35 -6.80
CA VAL A 151 -6.47 6.66 -6.25
C VAL A 151 -5.76 5.85 -7.34
N ALA A 152 -4.47 5.57 -7.14
CA ALA A 152 -3.71 4.75 -8.07
C ALA A 152 -4.13 3.27 -8.01
N LYS A 153 -4.17 2.60 -9.17
CA LYS A 153 -4.32 1.14 -9.27
C LYS A 153 -3.10 0.45 -8.66
N GLY A 154 -3.31 -0.69 -8.01
CA GLY A 154 -2.28 -1.42 -7.26
C GLY A 154 -1.89 -0.79 -5.92
N ARG A 155 -2.54 0.30 -5.49
CA ARG A 155 -2.27 1.00 -4.23
C ARG A 155 -3.38 0.77 -3.21
N GLY A 156 -3.46 -0.44 -2.67
CA GLY A 156 -4.53 -0.83 -1.75
C GLY A 156 -4.55 -0.02 -0.45
N GLN A 157 -3.37 0.34 0.07
CA GLN A 157 -3.21 1.18 1.26
C GLN A 157 -3.81 2.59 1.07
N ASP A 158 -3.57 3.21 -0.09
CA ASP A 158 -4.12 4.53 -0.41
C ASP A 158 -5.64 4.47 -0.51
N ALA A 159 -6.16 3.43 -1.17
CA ALA A 159 -7.59 3.21 -1.34
C ALA A 159 -8.33 3.00 -0.01
N ILE A 160 -7.80 2.15 0.88
CA ILE A 160 -8.44 1.88 2.18
C ILE A 160 -8.34 3.09 3.12
N SER A 161 -7.24 3.83 3.08
CA SER A 161 -7.07 5.09 3.82
C SER A 161 -8.13 6.14 3.44
N ALA A 162 -8.37 6.29 2.12
CA ALA A 162 -9.32 7.26 1.59
C ALA A 162 -10.79 6.86 1.76
N ALA A 163 -11.07 5.57 1.96
CA ALA A 163 -12.42 5.04 1.88
C ALA A 163 -13.43 5.56 2.92
N PRO A 164 -13.08 5.70 4.21
CA PRO A 164 -14.00 6.29 5.18
C PRO A 164 -14.39 7.72 4.82
N TYR A 165 -13.44 8.51 4.30
CA TYR A 165 -13.71 9.90 3.91
C TYR A 165 -14.63 9.97 2.68
N ALA A 166 -14.37 9.14 1.65
CA ALA A 166 -15.28 9.01 0.51
C ALA A 166 -16.68 8.59 0.94
N ALA A 167 -16.78 7.61 1.84
CA ALA A 167 -18.06 7.13 2.36
C ALA A 167 -18.81 8.22 3.14
N ALA A 168 -18.13 8.94 4.04
CA ALA A 168 -18.72 10.03 4.83
C ALA A 168 -19.20 11.20 3.95
N LYS A 169 -18.45 11.54 2.88
CA LYS A 169 -18.83 12.53 1.86
C LYS A 169 -19.91 12.04 0.88
N GLY A 170 -20.30 10.77 0.93
CA GLY A 170 -21.23 10.16 -0.02
C GLY A 170 -20.69 10.02 -1.46
N GLY A 171 -19.37 10.13 -1.62
CA GLY A 171 -18.66 10.13 -2.91
C GLY A 171 -18.01 8.80 -3.27
N GLY A 172 -17.65 8.62 -4.54
CA GLY A 172 -17.07 7.36 -5.05
C GLY A 172 -15.54 7.34 -4.98
N ILE A 173 -14.95 6.15 -4.84
CA ILE A 173 -13.53 5.93 -5.12
C ILE A 173 -13.36 5.40 -6.53
N TYR A 174 -12.49 6.04 -7.30
CA TYR A 174 -12.12 5.69 -8.65
C TYR A 174 -10.65 5.28 -8.71
N PHE A 175 -10.35 4.24 -9.48
CA PHE A 175 -9.01 3.70 -9.63
C PHE A 175 -8.45 4.02 -11.02
N ALA A 176 -7.25 4.59 -11.07
CA ALA A 176 -6.55 4.91 -12.31
C ALA A 176 -5.06 4.53 -12.25
N THR A 177 -4.49 4.21 -13.39
CA THR A 177 -3.04 4.28 -13.62
C THR A 177 -2.62 5.72 -13.90
N GLY A 178 -1.32 6.00 -13.88
CA GLY A 178 -0.84 7.33 -14.28
C GLY A 178 -1.16 7.71 -15.74
N GLN A 179 -1.44 6.74 -16.62
CA GLN A 179 -1.76 7.00 -18.03
C GLN A 179 -3.23 7.41 -18.25
N ASP A 180 -4.18 6.80 -17.53
CA ASP A 180 -5.62 7.06 -17.65
C ASP A 180 -6.15 8.07 -16.61
N ALA A 181 -5.37 8.41 -15.57
CA ALA A 181 -5.73 9.40 -14.57
C ALA A 181 -6.18 10.76 -15.15
N PRO A 182 -5.44 11.39 -16.09
CA PRO A 182 -5.84 12.67 -16.66
C PRO A 182 -7.22 12.63 -17.33
N ALA A 183 -7.49 11.59 -18.13
CA ALA A 183 -8.74 11.45 -18.85
C ALA A 183 -9.92 11.20 -17.89
N LEU A 184 -9.71 10.39 -16.86
CA LEU A 184 -10.68 10.17 -15.80
C LEU A 184 -10.98 11.45 -15.03
N ALA A 185 -9.95 12.18 -14.61
CA ALA A 185 -10.05 13.45 -13.91
C ALA A 185 -10.88 14.48 -14.71
N GLN A 186 -10.52 14.71 -15.97
CA GLN A 186 -11.29 15.58 -16.86
C GLN A 186 -12.75 15.13 -17.00
N SER A 187 -13.01 13.82 -17.10
CA SER A 187 -14.37 13.29 -17.21
C SER A 187 -15.20 13.57 -15.96
N LEU A 188 -14.60 13.47 -14.76
CA LEU A 188 -15.26 13.76 -13.49
C LEU A 188 -15.52 15.26 -13.33
N LEU A 189 -14.54 16.11 -13.63
CA LEU A 189 -14.69 17.57 -13.62
C LEU A 189 -15.79 18.03 -14.60
N ASN A 190 -15.82 17.49 -15.81
CA ASN A 190 -16.88 17.79 -16.80
C ASN A 190 -18.28 17.37 -16.33
N LYS A 191 -18.38 16.41 -15.41
CA LYS A 191 -19.63 16.02 -14.75
C LYS A 191 -19.96 16.89 -13.53
N GLY A 192 -19.19 17.94 -13.27
CA GLY A 192 -19.35 18.84 -12.13
C GLY A 192 -18.98 18.18 -10.81
N LYS A 193 -18.08 17.19 -10.81
CA LYS A 193 -17.61 16.56 -9.57
C LYS A 193 -16.53 17.43 -8.92
N ASP A 194 -16.58 17.53 -7.59
CA ASP A 194 -15.45 17.91 -6.73
C ASP A 194 -14.53 16.70 -6.63
N VAL A 195 -13.28 16.87 -7.08
CA VAL A 195 -12.33 15.78 -7.24
C VAL A 195 -11.17 15.97 -6.26
N LEU A 196 -10.89 14.90 -5.52
CA LEU A 196 -9.69 14.73 -4.71
C LEU A 196 -8.83 13.64 -5.33
N ALA A 197 -7.57 13.91 -5.62
CA ALA A 197 -6.59 12.88 -5.91
C ALA A 197 -5.76 12.57 -4.67
N TYR A 198 -5.50 11.29 -4.45
CA TYR A 198 -4.91 10.82 -3.21
C TYR A 198 -3.76 9.84 -3.46
N GLY A 199 -2.60 10.16 -2.89
CA GLY A 199 -1.34 9.42 -3.03
C GLY A 199 -0.60 9.71 -4.33
N GLU A 200 0.22 8.76 -4.78
CA GLU A 200 1.14 8.91 -5.93
C GLU A 200 0.43 9.21 -7.27
N ILE A 201 -0.90 9.04 -7.35
CA ILE A 201 -1.67 9.39 -8.54
C ILE A 201 -1.67 10.90 -8.82
N CYS A 202 -1.39 11.73 -7.80
CA CYS A 202 -1.25 13.17 -7.93
C CYS A 202 -0.25 13.60 -9.01
N ASP A 203 0.88 12.89 -9.14
CA ASP A 203 1.93 13.22 -10.11
C ASP A 203 1.42 13.06 -11.56
N SER A 204 0.32 12.32 -11.75
CA SER A 204 -0.30 12.07 -13.04
C SER A 204 -1.43 13.05 -13.39
N ILE A 205 -1.84 13.92 -12.46
CA ILE A 205 -2.92 14.89 -12.68
C ILE A 205 -2.44 16.35 -12.58
N ILE A 206 -1.13 16.59 -12.66
CA ILE A 206 -0.49 17.91 -12.72
C ILE A 206 -1.24 18.91 -13.63
N PRO A 207 -1.72 18.53 -14.84
CA PRO A 207 -2.47 19.46 -15.70
C PRO A 207 -3.75 20.05 -15.09
N PHE A 208 -4.25 19.48 -13.99
CA PHE A 208 -5.49 19.87 -13.31
C PHE A 208 -5.28 20.38 -11.88
N GLU A 209 -4.04 20.70 -11.48
CA GLU A 209 -3.70 21.11 -10.09
C GLU A 209 -4.49 22.31 -9.58
N SER A 210 -4.95 23.21 -10.46
CA SER A 210 -5.80 24.35 -10.06
C SER A 210 -7.26 23.98 -9.80
N GLU A 211 -7.71 22.82 -10.27
CA GLU A 211 -9.10 22.37 -10.24
C GLU A 211 -9.30 21.15 -9.33
N ILE A 212 -8.23 20.40 -9.03
CA ILE A 212 -8.26 19.16 -8.26
C ILE A 212 -7.43 19.32 -7.00
N ASN A 213 -8.05 19.01 -5.85
CA ASN A 213 -7.30 18.90 -4.61
C ASN A 213 -6.40 17.67 -4.68
N CYS A 214 -5.12 17.82 -4.38
CA CYS A 214 -4.18 16.72 -4.31
C CYS A 214 -3.67 16.55 -2.87
N ILE A 215 -3.65 15.30 -2.40
CA ILE A 215 -2.95 14.90 -1.16
C ILE A 215 -1.87 13.90 -1.54
N ASN A 216 -0.63 14.39 -1.63
CA ASN A 216 0.59 13.60 -1.78
C ASN A 216 1.74 14.31 -1.07
N ARG A 217 2.02 13.92 0.18
CA ARG A 217 3.07 14.44 1.06
C ARG A 217 4.32 13.56 1.01
N GLY A 218 4.42 12.68 0.01
CA GLY A 218 5.53 11.74 -0.19
C GLY A 218 5.50 10.53 0.73
N SER A 219 4.47 10.39 1.56
CA SER A 219 4.31 9.33 2.55
C SER A 219 2.85 8.97 2.75
N ILE A 220 2.54 7.67 2.69
CA ILE A 220 1.16 7.18 2.88
C ILE A 220 0.62 7.49 4.29
N PHE A 221 1.51 7.56 5.28
CA PHE A 221 1.16 7.85 6.67
C PHE A 221 0.95 9.34 6.89
N LEU A 222 1.75 10.21 6.23
CA LEU A 222 1.51 11.65 6.23
C LEU A 222 0.25 12.02 5.45
N ASP A 223 0.00 11.35 4.32
CA ASP A 223 -1.22 11.51 3.53
C ASP A 223 -2.45 11.07 4.32
N ASN A 224 -2.37 9.93 5.00
CA ASN A 224 -3.43 9.49 5.90
C ASN A 224 -3.64 10.49 7.04
N SER A 225 -2.57 10.92 7.72
CA SER A 225 -2.67 11.90 8.83
C SER A 225 -3.31 13.22 8.39
N TYR A 226 -3.00 13.70 7.19
CA TYR A 226 -3.64 14.89 6.64
C TYR A 226 -5.12 14.65 6.31
N LEU A 227 -5.47 13.49 5.74
CA LEU A 227 -6.87 13.14 5.48
C LEU A 227 -7.67 12.97 6.77
N LEU A 228 -7.06 12.44 7.83
CA LEU A 228 -7.65 12.33 9.17
C LEU A 228 -7.98 13.70 9.77
N GLN A 229 -7.13 14.71 9.53
CA GLN A 229 -7.39 16.10 9.93
C GLN A 229 -8.63 16.65 9.22
N LEU A 230 -8.68 16.55 7.88
CA LEU A 230 -9.85 16.95 7.09
C LEU A 230 -11.13 16.24 7.56
N TYR A 231 -11.04 14.92 7.80
CA TYR A 231 -12.16 14.15 8.34
C TYR A 231 -12.64 14.69 9.70
N SER A 232 -11.71 15.07 10.58
CA SER A 232 -12.03 15.53 11.93
C SER A 232 -12.65 16.92 11.96
N GLU A 233 -12.21 17.80 11.08
CA GLU A 233 -12.77 19.13 10.88
C GLU A 233 -14.23 19.06 10.45
N GLU A 234 -14.59 18.08 9.62
CA GLU A 234 -15.94 17.97 9.08
C GLU A 234 -16.89 17.10 9.91
N PHE A 235 -16.41 15.97 10.43
CA PHE A 235 -17.28 14.94 11.02
C PHE A 235 -17.09 14.74 12.52
N SER A 236 -16.04 15.32 13.14
CA SER A 236 -15.76 15.22 14.58
C SER A 236 -15.89 13.78 15.16
N PRO A 237 -15.13 12.80 14.66
CA PRO A 237 -15.23 11.41 15.10
C PRO A 237 -14.83 11.26 16.57
N SER A 238 -15.50 10.34 17.28
CA SER A 238 -15.19 9.97 18.67
C SER A 238 -14.38 8.68 18.79
N GLN A 239 -14.21 7.95 17.68
CA GLN A 239 -13.44 6.71 17.60
C GLN A 239 -12.68 6.65 16.28
N ALA A 240 -11.49 6.05 16.31
CA ALA A 240 -10.67 5.77 15.13
C ALA A 240 -10.50 4.26 14.94
N LEU A 241 -10.36 3.84 13.68
CA LEU A 241 -10.04 2.46 13.32
C LEU A 241 -8.54 2.39 12.99
N PHE A 242 -7.78 1.58 13.72
CA PHE A 242 -6.34 1.42 13.49
C PHE A 242 -6.05 0.17 12.66
N ALA A 243 -5.31 0.33 11.57
CA ALA A 243 -4.94 -0.75 10.67
C ALA A 243 -3.59 -0.49 9.99
N SER A 244 -2.94 -1.54 9.49
CA SER A 244 -1.71 -1.40 8.69
C SER A 244 -1.96 -0.92 7.25
N GLY A 245 -3.21 -1.01 6.79
CA GLY A 245 -3.59 -0.83 5.39
C GLY A 245 -3.18 -1.99 4.47
N LYS A 246 -2.55 -3.06 4.98
CA LYS A 246 -2.15 -4.24 4.18
C LYS A 246 -3.27 -5.26 4.03
N VAL A 247 -4.30 -5.16 4.87
CA VAL A 247 -5.43 -6.08 4.89
C VAL A 247 -6.74 -5.30 4.86
N PHE A 248 -7.67 -5.81 4.08
CA PHE A 248 -9.04 -5.39 4.05
C PHE A 248 -9.93 -6.34 4.87
N GLU A 249 -10.79 -5.80 5.72
CA GLU A 249 -11.78 -6.52 6.51
C GLU A 249 -13.17 -5.90 6.26
N SER A 250 -14.23 -6.71 6.24
CA SER A 250 -15.55 -6.28 5.74
C SER A 250 -16.22 -5.12 6.51
N SER A 251 -15.86 -4.90 7.77
CA SER A 251 -16.41 -3.84 8.62
C SER A 251 -15.47 -2.65 8.80
N ILE A 252 -14.32 -2.65 8.14
CA ILE A 252 -13.30 -1.61 8.33
C ILE A 252 -13.71 -0.25 7.76
N ILE A 253 -14.57 -0.22 6.73
CA ILE A 253 -15.04 1.04 6.13
C ILE A 253 -16.32 1.49 6.82
N SER A 254 -16.27 2.71 7.37
CA SER A 254 -17.37 3.34 8.09
C SER A 254 -17.54 4.79 7.66
N THR A 255 -18.78 5.29 7.68
CA THR A 255 -19.07 6.73 7.52
C THR A 255 -18.85 7.52 8.81
N LYS A 256 -18.64 6.85 9.95
CA LYS A 256 -18.56 7.47 11.28
C LYS A 256 -17.14 7.53 11.84
N TYR A 257 -16.29 6.59 11.44
CA TYR A 257 -14.97 6.40 12.02
C TYR A 257 -13.93 6.38 10.91
N PRO A 258 -12.90 7.24 10.98
CA PRO A 258 -11.84 7.21 10.01
C PRO A 258 -10.89 6.04 10.26
N ILE A 259 -10.15 5.64 9.22
CA ILE A 259 -9.08 4.65 9.33
C ILE A 259 -7.76 5.40 9.49
N ALA A 260 -7.09 5.17 10.62
CA ALA A 260 -5.75 5.63 10.90
C ALA A 260 -4.75 4.51 10.57
N LEU A 261 -3.88 4.77 9.59
CA LEU A 261 -2.82 3.85 9.22
C LEU A 261 -1.71 3.88 10.28
N VAL A 262 -1.30 2.70 10.72
CA VAL A 262 -0.21 2.53 11.69
C VAL A 262 0.88 1.62 11.15
N GLY A 263 2.12 1.90 11.54
CA GLY A 263 3.24 0.99 11.33
C GLY A 263 3.13 -0.30 12.14
N ARG A 264 4.11 -1.18 12.00
CA ARG A 264 4.15 -2.42 12.80
C ARG A 264 4.70 -2.14 14.19
N THR A 265 5.75 -1.34 14.27
CA THR A 265 6.54 -1.16 15.50
C THR A 265 6.17 0.09 16.27
N GLU A 266 5.86 1.19 15.58
CA GLU A 266 5.54 2.48 16.18
C GLU A 266 4.48 3.24 15.38
N ALA A 267 3.76 4.12 16.05
CA ALA A 267 2.87 5.08 15.42
C ALA A 267 3.66 6.32 15.01
N SER A 268 3.33 6.95 13.88
CA SER A 268 4.02 8.16 13.47
C SER A 268 3.71 9.33 14.43
N PRO A 269 4.66 10.27 14.63
CA PRO A 269 4.42 11.47 15.43
C PRO A 269 3.20 12.28 14.98
N GLU A 270 2.95 12.33 13.67
CA GLU A 270 1.80 13.04 13.09
C GLU A 270 0.48 12.38 13.49
N LEU A 271 0.42 11.05 13.52
CA LEU A 271 -0.77 10.33 13.98
C LEU A 271 -1.01 10.57 15.48
N ILE A 272 0.04 10.53 16.30
CA ILE A 272 -0.04 10.86 17.72
C ILE A 272 -0.54 12.29 17.92
N GLY A 273 0.00 13.24 17.15
CA GLY A 273 -0.43 14.64 17.16
C GLY A 273 -1.90 14.81 16.78
N TRP A 274 -2.38 14.08 15.76
CA TRP A 274 -3.79 14.08 15.37
C TRP A 274 -4.70 13.49 16.46
N ILE A 275 -4.35 12.35 17.05
CA ILE A 275 -5.10 11.78 18.19
C ILE A 275 -5.15 12.79 19.34
N ALA A 276 -4.07 13.55 19.54
CA ALA A 276 -3.97 14.52 20.62
C ALA A 276 -4.86 15.75 20.45
N SER A 277 -5.02 16.23 19.22
CA SER A 277 -5.81 17.42 18.91
C SER A 277 -7.27 17.12 18.56
N SER A 278 -7.61 15.86 18.28
CA SER A 278 -8.96 15.42 17.92
C SER A 278 -9.82 15.06 19.13
N LYS A 279 -11.10 14.73 18.88
CA LYS A 279 -12.06 14.27 19.90
C LYS A 279 -12.10 12.74 20.03
N ILE A 280 -11.05 12.05 19.58
CA ILE A 280 -10.98 10.59 19.60
C ILE A 280 -10.84 10.12 21.05
N GLY A 281 -11.88 9.44 21.55
CA GLY A 281 -11.93 8.88 22.90
C GLY A 281 -11.66 7.38 22.97
N SER A 282 -11.66 6.68 21.82
CA SER A 282 -11.32 5.24 21.76
C SER A 282 -10.79 4.81 20.39
N GLY A 283 -10.17 3.63 20.35
CA GLY A 283 -9.69 3.00 19.13
C GLY A 283 -10.21 1.57 18.95
N LEU A 284 -10.46 1.17 17.71
CA LEU A 284 -10.67 -0.24 17.33
C LEU A 284 -9.54 -0.68 16.40
N VAL A 285 -8.89 -1.81 16.73
CA VAL A 285 -7.73 -2.33 16.01
C VAL A 285 -8.15 -3.50 15.14
N PHE A 286 -7.81 -3.40 13.86
CA PHE A 286 -7.87 -4.49 12.90
C PHE A 286 -6.45 -5.01 12.67
N GLU A 287 -6.07 -6.02 13.44
CA GLU A 287 -4.71 -6.53 13.41
C GLU A 287 -4.40 -7.27 12.10
N GLY A 288 -5.40 -7.93 11.51
CA GLY A 288 -5.23 -8.73 10.31
C GLY A 288 -4.06 -9.69 10.46
N ASP A 289 -3.15 -9.68 9.48
CA ASP A 289 -1.87 -10.40 9.52
C ASP A 289 -0.66 -9.48 9.81
N ALA A 290 -0.88 -8.18 9.97
CA ALA A 290 0.18 -7.20 9.88
C ALA A 290 0.94 -6.98 11.20
N ASN A 291 0.48 -7.55 12.32
CA ASN A 291 1.07 -7.37 13.66
C ASN A 291 1.44 -5.91 13.95
N ILE A 292 0.43 -5.11 14.28
CA ILE A 292 0.57 -3.68 14.61
C ILE A 292 0.66 -3.41 16.12
N LYS A 293 0.96 -4.44 16.92
CA LYS A 293 0.94 -4.35 18.39
C LYS A 293 1.91 -3.31 18.94
N GLY A 294 3.08 -3.14 18.30
CA GLY A 294 4.07 -2.14 18.69
C GLY A 294 3.50 -0.73 18.56
N ALA A 295 2.97 -0.40 17.39
CA ALA A 295 2.34 0.91 17.16
C ALA A 295 1.15 1.17 18.08
N ILE A 296 0.32 0.16 18.35
CA ILE A 296 -0.79 0.29 19.30
C ILE A 296 -0.28 0.50 20.74
N ALA A 297 0.83 -0.13 21.14
CA ALA A 297 1.44 0.10 22.44
C ALA A 297 1.92 1.56 22.58
N THR A 298 2.57 2.12 21.55
CA THR A 298 2.95 3.55 21.48
C THR A 298 1.74 4.46 21.68
N ILE A 299 0.64 4.23 20.93
CA ILE A 299 -0.59 5.02 21.05
C ILE A 299 -1.15 4.96 22.48
N LYS A 300 -1.23 3.76 23.07
CA LYS A 300 -1.73 3.58 24.43
C LYS A 300 -0.85 4.29 25.46
N GLN A 301 0.47 4.20 25.31
CA GLN A 301 1.42 4.81 26.24
C GLN A 301 1.39 6.33 26.17
N GLU A 302 1.40 6.91 24.97
CA GLU A 302 1.52 8.35 24.79
C GLU A 302 0.19 9.11 24.92
N ARG A 303 -0.93 8.45 24.63
CA ARG A 303 -2.26 9.09 24.63
C ARG A 303 -3.21 8.59 25.71
N ALA A 304 -2.84 7.54 26.45
CA ALA A 304 -3.74 6.84 27.36
C ALA A 304 -5.08 6.45 26.71
N LEU A 305 -5.07 6.22 25.39
CA LEU A 305 -6.28 5.96 24.61
C LEU A 305 -6.77 4.52 24.87
N PRO A 306 -8.04 4.31 25.24
CA PRO A 306 -8.63 2.97 25.30
C PRO A 306 -8.69 2.36 23.91
N VAL A 307 -8.12 1.16 23.74
CA VAL A 307 -8.05 0.48 22.45
C VAL A 307 -8.58 -0.95 22.58
N PHE A 308 -9.47 -1.32 21.66
CA PHE A 308 -10.06 -2.65 21.56
C PHE A 308 -9.53 -3.37 20.32
N VAL A 309 -9.28 -4.67 20.40
CA VAL A 309 -8.82 -5.46 19.27
C VAL A 309 -9.97 -6.32 18.77
N LYS A 310 -10.28 -6.23 17.47
CA LYS A 310 -11.23 -7.14 16.82
C LYS A 310 -10.45 -8.39 16.39
N LEU A 311 -10.76 -9.54 16.99
CA LEU A 311 -10.08 -10.82 16.72
C LEU A 311 -10.92 -11.78 15.87
N GLY A 312 -12.22 -11.57 15.83
CA GLY A 312 -13.13 -12.45 15.13
C GLY A 312 -14.47 -11.78 14.87
N GLU A 313 -15.32 -12.52 14.17
CA GLU A 313 -16.68 -12.13 13.85
C GLU A 313 -17.65 -13.27 14.13
N GLY A 314 -18.90 -12.93 14.43
CA GLY A 314 -19.96 -13.92 14.47
C GLY A 314 -20.30 -14.36 13.04
N SER A 315 -20.56 -15.64 12.84
CA SER A 315 -21.18 -16.11 11.60
C SER A 315 -22.69 -16.08 11.75
N LEU A 316 -23.41 -15.41 10.84
CA LEU A 316 -24.89 -15.44 10.86
C LEU A 316 -25.37 -16.90 10.86
N GLY A 317 -26.25 -17.26 11.81
CA GLY A 317 -26.77 -18.62 11.98
C GLY A 317 -25.91 -19.55 12.84
N SER A 318 -24.78 -19.07 13.38
CA SER A 318 -23.91 -19.84 14.26
C SER A 318 -23.57 -19.04 15.52
N SER A 319 -23.54 -19.72 16.66
CA SER A 319 -23.02 -19.15 17.92
C SER A 319 -21.50 -19.12 17.97
N ASN A 320 -20.82 -19.75 16.99
CA ASN A 320 -19.38 -19.87 17.00
C ASN A 320 -18.73 -18.61 16.42
N MET A 321 -17.76 -18.07 17.15
CA MET A 321 -16.86 -17.06 16.63
C MET A 321 -16.01 -17.65 15.50
N GLN A 322 -15.87 -16.90 14.41
CA GLN A 322 -14.97 -17.20 13.32
C GLN A 322 -13.82 -16.19 13.30
N PRO A 323 -12.65 -16.54 12.74
CA PRO A 323 -11.62 -15.57 12.42
C PRO A 323 -12.20 -14.47 11.51
N LEU A 324 -11.62 -13.28 11.58
CA LEU A 324 -12.02 -12.19 10.70
C LEU A 324 -11.83 -12.58 9.25
N ASN A 325 -12.84 -12.31 8.43
CA ASN A 325 -12.70 -12.43 7.00
C ASN A 325 -11.83 -11.31 6.44
N THR A 326 -10.66 -11.68 5.92
CA THR A 326 -9.64 -10.74 5.47
C THR A 326 -9.23 -11.00 4.03
N MET A 327 -8.83 -9.95 3.34
CA MET A 327 -8.20 -10.02 2.02
C MET A 327 -6.93 -9.17 2.03
N GLN A 328 -5.85 -9.71 1.47
CA GLN A 328 -4.61 -8.96 1.27
C GLN A 328 -4.83 -7.83 0.26
N LEU A 329 -4.41 -6.63 0.65
CA LEU A 329 -4.37 -5.49 -0.24
C LEU A 329 -3.03 -5.47 -0.98
N PRO A 330 -3.00 -5.09 -2.27
CA PRO A 330 -1.74 -4.92 -2.95
C PRO A 330 -0.96 -3.78 -2.29
N CYS A 331 0.22 -4.15 -1.82
CA CYS A 331 1.24 -3.25 -1.31
C CYS A 331 2.59 -3.67 -1.92
N SER A 332 3.44 -2.72 -2.28
CA SER A 332 4.76 -3.05 -2.78
C SER A 332 5.56 -3.74 -1.67
N ALA A 333 6.01 -4.97 -1.91
CA ALA A 333 6.83 -5.68 -0.95
C ALA A 333 8.18 -4.98 -0.80
N THR A 334 8.50 -4.59 0.44
CA THR A 334 9.81 -4.03 0.80
C THR A 334 10.63 -5.16 1.41
N MET A 335 11.73 -5.55 0.75
CA MET A 335 12.59 -6.64 1.21
C MET A 335 14.03 -6.31 0.85
N VAL A 336 14.93 -6.42 1.84
CA VAL A 336 16.35 -6.18 1.63
C VAL A 336 17.18 -7.39 1.99
N GLU A 337 18.27 -7.59 1.26
CA GLU A 337 19.29 -8.60 1.51
C GLU A 337 20.58 -7.89 1.93
N ILE A 338 21.20 -8.36 3.02
CA ILE A 338 22.49 -7.88 3.46
C ILE A 338 23.56 -8.81 2.88
N THR A 339 24.32 -8.32 1.90
CA THR A 339 25.27 -9.15 1.13
C THR A 339 26.66 -9.20 1.75
N SER A 340 27.06 -8.15 2.46
CA SER A 340 28.34 -8.10 3.17
C SER A 340 28.32 -7.11 4.32
N VAL A 341 29.09 -7.42 5.35
CA VAL A 341 29.45 -6.50 6.44
C VAL A 341 30.96 -6.56 6.62
N ILE A 342 31.62 -5.41 6.59
CA ILE A 342 33.04 -5.27 6.90
C ILE A 342 33.22 -4.15 7.93
N TYR A 343 34.24 -4.27 8.79
CA TYR A 343 34.60 -3.20 9.71
C TYR A 343 35.76 -2.39 9.13
N LEU A 344 35.56 -1.08 9.00
CA LEU A 344 36.59 -0.16 8.53
C LEU A 344 37.31 0.46 9.73
N GLU A 345 38.53 0.00 10.01
CA GLU A 345 39.29 0.47 11.19
C GLU A 345 39.61 1.97 11.11
N GLU A 346 39.86 2.48 9.90
CA GLU A 346 40.18 3.90 9.65
C GLU A 346 39.01 4.82 9.99
N SER A 347 37.80 4.43 9.57
CA SER A 347 36.59 5.22 9.77
C SER A 347 35.87 4.90 11.07
N GLY A 348 36.28 3.85 11.79
CA GLY A 348 35.69 3.43 13.06
C GLY A 348 34.22 3.06 12.92
N GLY A 349 33.87 2.17 11.98
CA GLY A 349 32.49 1.75 11.77
C GLY A 349 32.32 0.58 10.82
N PHE A 350 31.09 0.07 10.77
CA PHE A 350 30.73 -1.01 9.86
C PHE A 350 30.25 -0.45 8.52
N GLU A 351 30.81 -0.98 7.43
CA GLU A 351 30.28 -0.81 6.08
C GLU A 351 29.43 -2.04 5.73
N MET A 352 28.17 -1.80 5.41
CA MET A 352 27.18 -2.83 5.12
C MET A 352 26.63 -2.63 3.71
N ASN A 353 26.68 -3.66 2.88
CA ASN A 353 26.11 -3.62 1.54
C ASN A 353 24.69 -4.20 1.56
N VAL A 354 23.72 -3.38 1.19
CA VAL A 354 22.30 -3.68 1.25
C VAL A 354 21.71 -3.66 -0.15
N THR A 355 21.08 -4.76 -0.56
CA THR A 355 20.39 -4.89 -1.85
C THR A 355 18.90 -4.97 -1.62
N ASN A 356 18.12 -4.11 -2.28
CA ASN A 356 16.67 -4.22 -2.24
C ASN A 356 16.19 -5.25 -3.27
N ILE A 357 15.76 -6.41 -2.76
CA ILE A 357 15.22 -7.52 -3.56
C ILE A 357 13.69 -7.48 -3.65
N GLY A 358 13.05 -6.48 -3.03
CA GLY A 358 11.62 -6.23 -3.09
C GLY A 358 11.18 -5.50 -4.37
N GLU A 359 9.87 -5.37 -4.52
CA GLU A 359 9.24 -4.66 -5.65
C GLU A 359 9.08 -3.15 -5.37
N GLY A 360 9.06 -2.77 -4.10
CA GLY A 360 8.92 -1.39 -3.64
C GLY A 360 10.24 -0.72 -3.29
N LYS A 361 10.25 0.61 -3.22
CA LYS A 361 11.36 1.36 -2.60
C LYS A 361 11.50 0.96 -1.13
N ALA A 362 12.73 0.82 -0.66
CA ALA A 362 13.04 0.51 0.73
C ALA A 362 13.71 1.71 1.41
N HIS A 363 13.25 2.06 2.61
CA HIS A 363 13.95 2.96 3.51
C HIS A 363 14.60 2.11 4.60
N VAL A 364 15.92 2.17 4.69
CA VAL A 364 16.73 1.26 5.51
C VAL A 364 17.56 2.05 6.50
N ARG A 365 17.51 1.63 7.76
CA ARG A 365 18.40 2.08 8.84
C ARG A 365 18.95 0.87 9.56
N ALA A 366 20.27 0.82 9.77
CA ALA A 366 20.91 -0.26 10.52
C ALA A 366 21.36 0.26 11.89
N VAL A 367 21.14 -0.53 12.94
CA VAL A 367 21.68 -0.30 14.28
C VAL A 367 22.60 -1.46 14.63
N ALA A 368 23.89 -1.18 14.80
CA ALA A 368 24.85 -2.17 15.26
C ALA A 368 24.82 -2.24 16.80
N MET A 369 24.94 -3.44 17.35
CA MET A 369 25.06 -3.72 18.77
C MET A 369 26.25 -4.67 18.98
N LEU A 370 27.18 -4.24 19.83
CA LEU A 370 28.36 -5.02 20.23
C LEU A 370 28.07 -5.79 21.53
N GLU A 371 28.87 -6.81 21.83
CA GLU A 371 28.69 -7.65 23.02
C GLU A 371 28.76 -6.86 24.35
N GLY A 372 29.46 -5.73 24.38
CA GLY A 372 29.53 -4.82 25.53
C GLY A 372 28.29 -3.96 25.75
N GLY A 373 27.26 -4.08 24.90
CA GLY A 373 26.04 -3.27 24.95
C GLY A 373 26.15 -1.91 24.27
N GLU A 374 27.32 -1.58 23.72
CA GLU A 374 27.51 -0.39 22.89
C GLU A 374 26.69 -0.52 21.60
N SER A 375 26.07 0.58 21.18
CA SER A 375 25.27 0.61 19.96
C SER A 375 25.40 1.94 19.22
N ALA A 376 25.26 1.89 17.90
CA ALA A 376 25.16 3.07 17.05
C ALA A 376 24.24 2.81 15.87
N SER A 377 23.65 3.88 15.34
CA SER A 377 22.74 3.83 14.19
C SER A 377 23.37 4.47 12.97
N SER A 378 23.11 3.91 11.80
CA SER A 378 23.28 4.62 10.54
C SER A 378 22.26 5.74 10.39
N GLY A 379 22.47 6.58 9.37
CA GLY A 379 21.39 7.38 8.79
C GLY A 379 20.37 6.49 8.06
N LEU A 380 19.21 7.07 7.75
CA LEU A 380 18.20 6.45 6.89
C LEU A 380 18.61 6.63 5.43
N ILE A 381 18.65 5.54 4.67
CA ILE A 381 18.89 5.59 3.22
C ILE A 381 17.70 5.05 2.44
N LYS A 382 17.56 5.49 1.19
CA LYS A 382 16.59 4.96 0.24
C LYS A 382 17.29 4.01 -0.73
N VAL A 383 16.74 2.82 -0.91
CA VAL A 383 17.24 1.79 -1.83
C VAL A 383 16.10 1.43 -2.80
N LEU A 384 16.29 1.69 -4.09
CA LEU A 384 15.29 1.37 -5.12
C LEU A 384 15.26 -0.14 -5.43
N PRO A 385 14.17 -0.67 -6.01
CA PRO A 385 14.11 -2.08 -6.41
C PRO A 385 15.30 -2.51 -7.29
N GLY A 386 16.00 -3.57 -6.90
CA GLY A 386 17.18 -4.09 -7.58
C GLY A 386 18.47 -3.29 -7.38
N GLU A 387 18.43 -2.20 -6.61
CA GLU A 387 19.59 -1.37 -6.30
C GLU A 387 20.37 -1.95 -5.10
N SER A 388 21.70 -1.79 -5.13
CA SER A 388 22.58 -2.04 -3.99
C SER A 388 23.15 -0.71 -3.49
N GLN A 389 23.08 -0.50 -2.19
CA GLN A 389 23.56 0.71 -1.51
C GLN A 389 24.43 0.33 -0.31
N ILE A 390 25.42 1.18 -0.02
CA ILE A 390 26.29 1.02 1.13
C ILE A 390 25.73 1.83 2.30
N ILE A 391 25.56 1.18 3.45
CA ILE A 391 25.21 1.80 4.72
C ILE A 391 26.44 1.80 5.62
N PHE A 392 26.75 2.96 6.20
CA PHE A 392 27.80 3.09 7.21
C PHE A 392 27.20 3.24 8.61
N VAL A 393 27.64 2.42 9.55
CA VAL A 393 27.25 2.47 10.97
C VAL A 393 28.47 2.93 11.80
N PRO A 394 28.50 4.18 12.29
CA PRO A 394 29.66 4.76 12.96
C PRO A 394 29.77 4.29 14.41
N ILE A 395 30.38 3.11 14.62
CA ILE A 395 30.65 2.54 15.94
C ILE A 395 32.09 2.03 16.02
N ASN A 396 32.84 2.51 17.01
CA ASN A 396 34.19 2.04 17.24
C ASN A 396 34.15 0.65 17.88
N ALA A 397 34.50 -0.37 17.10
CA ALA A 397 34.56 -1.75 17.55
C ALA A 397 36.01 -2.28 17.67
N SER A 398 37.02 -1.39 17.68
CA SER A 398 38.42 -1.79 17.64
C SER A 398 38.86 -2.61 18.86
N SER A 399 38.27 -2.38 20.04
CA SER A 399 38.49 -3.19 21.26
C SER A 399 37.96 -4.62 21.16
N TYR A 400 37.07 -4.90 20.21
CA TYR A 400 36.48 -6.22 19.96
C TYR A 400 37.21 -6.96 18.83
N THR A 401 38.31 -6.40 18.33
CA THR A 401 39.09 -7.03 17.27
C THR A 401 40.08 -8.04 17.85
N ASN A 402 40.01 -9.28 17.37
CA ASN A 402 40.98 -10.32 17.67
C ASN A 402 41.57 -10.82 16.35
N SER A 403 42.88 -10.67 16.16
CA SER A 403 43.55 -11.18 14.94
C SER A 403 42.97 -10.65 13.62
N GLY A 404 42.45 -9.42 13.61
CA GLY A 404 41.88 -8.80 12.41
C GLY A 404 40.44 -9.23 12.07
N ILE A 405 39.75 -9.87 13.01
CA ILE A 405 38.32 -10.17 12.93
C ILE A 405 37.59 -9.59 14.14
N ILE A 406 36.32 -9.25 13.96
CA ILE A 406 35.37 -9.05 15.05
C ILE A 406 34.54 -10.33 15.17
N ASP A 407 34.62 -10.98 16.32
CA ASP A 407 34.05 -12.32 16.52
C ASP A 407 32.55 -12.34 16.27
N THR A 408 31.80 -11.40 16.86
CA THR A 408 30.37 -11.22 16.60
C THR A 408 29.94 -9.76 16.65
N ALA A 409 28.91 -9.42 15.87
CA ALA A 409 28.11 -8.20 16.05
C ALA A 409 26.67 -8.45 15.62
N ALA A 410 25.71 -7.90 16.37
CA ALA A 410 24.30 -7.95 16.01
C ALA A 410 23.89 -6.66 15.30
N PHE A 411 23.03 -6.78 14.30
CA PHE A 411 22.49 -5.65 13.54
C PHE A 411 20.97 -5.72 13.53
N HIS A 412 20.34 -4.65 13.98
CA HIS A 412 18.90 -4.44 13.83
C HIS A 412 18.67 -3.63 12.56
N ILE A 413 18.05 -4.26 11.55
CA ILE A 413 17.75 -3.65 10.27
C ILE A 413 16.31 -3.18 10.30
N TYR A 414 16.14 -1.86 10.40
CA TYR A 414 14.84 -1.20 10.34
C TYR A 414 14.50 -0.94 8.88
N LEU A 415 13.36 -1.46 8.45
CA LEU A 415 12.90 -1.42 7.06
C LEU A 415 11.49 -0.85 6.97
N GLY A 416 11.24 -0.01 5.97
CA GLY A 416 9.90 0.49 5.65
C GLY A 416 9.74 0.85 4.17
N SER A 417 8.53 0.81 3.64
CA SER A 417 8.23 1.39 2.31
C SER A 417 8.26 2.92 2.33
N ASP A 418 8.30 3.50 3.52
CA ASP A 418 8.12 4.92 3.83
C ASP A 418 9.22 5.40 4.81
N PRO A 419 9.76 6.61 4.66
CA PRO A 419 10.85 7.07 5.53
C PRO A 419 10.40 7.39 6.96
N TYR A 420 9.10 7.52 7.22
CA TYR A 420 8.56 7.91 8.52
C TYR A 420 8.06 6.72 9.36
N VAL A 421 7.99 5.52 8.78
CA VAL A 421 7.44 4.35 9.45
C VAL A 421 8.29 3.11 9.24
N VAL A 422 8.56 2.43 10.34
CA VAL A 422 9.20 1.12 10.36
C VAL A 422 8.13 0.02 10.24
N GLU A 423 8.27 -0.80 9.20
CA GLU A 423 7.41 -1.95 8.94
C GLU A 423 8.02 -3.26 9.40
N SER A 424 9.34 -3.42 9.33
CA SER A 424 10.01 -4.57 9.92
C SER A 424 11.30 -4.18 10.61
N ILE A 425 11.64 -4.97 11.62
CA ILE A 425 12.93 -4.96 12.28
C ILE A 425 13.46 -6.39 12.19
N ASP A 426 14.49 -6.58 11.39
CA ASP A 426 15.18 -7.86 11.30
C ASP A 426 16.44 -7.80 12.17
N VAL A 427 16.68 -8.84 12.97
CA VAL A 427 17.88 -8.93 13.80
C VAL A 427 18.80 -9.98 13.18
N ILE A 428 19.96 -9.54 12.70
CA ILE A 428 20.94 -10.39 12.02
C ILE A 428 22.23 -10.35 12.84
N VAL A 429 22.76 -11.52 13.18
CA VAL A 429 24.05 -11.64 13.86
C VAL A 429 25.08 -12.11 12.85
N PHE A 430 26.13 -11.30 12.66
CA PHE A 430 27.28 -11.68 11.85
C PHE A 430 28.41 -12.16 12.76
N SER A 431 29.17 -13.14 12.27
CA SER A 431 30.35 -13.66 12.97
C SER A 431 31.57 -13.64 12.05
N GLY A 432 32.76 -13.44 12.64
CA GLY A 432 34.01 -13.37 11.90
C GLY A 432 34.05 -12.20 10.91
N ILE A 433 33.56 -11.03 11.33
CA ILE A 433 33.51 -9.83 10.48
C ILE A 433 34.96 -9.36 10.23
N LEU A 434 35.35 -9.26 8.97
CA LEU A 434 36.70 -8.86 8.60
C LEU A 434 36.97 -7.40 8.96
N VAL A 435 38.13 -7.16 9.59
CA VAL A 435 38.65 -5.82 9.86
C VAL A 435 39.50 -5.39 8.68
N HIS A 436 38.99 -4.41 7.93
CA HIS A 436 39.74 -3.77 6.87
C HIS A 436 40.54 -2.60 7.43
N LYS A 437 41.86 -2.79 7.48
CA LYS A 437 42.81 -1.76 7.91
C LYS A 437 43.05 -0.79 6.76
N ALA A 438 43.23 0.49 7.09
CA ALA A 438 43.82 1.42 6.12
C ALA A 438 45.13 0.81 5.61
N PRO A 439 45.40 0.83 4.29
CA PRO A 439 46.71 0.46 3.80
C PRO A 439 47.74 1.28 4.55
N SER A 440 48.79 0.63 5.05
CA SER A 440 49.86 1.32 5.77
C SER A 440 50.44 2.43 4.88
N ALA A 441 51.00 3.50 5.47
CA ALA A 441 51.57 4.61 4.68
C ALA A 441 52.60 4.11 3.62
N GLY A 442 53.29 3.00 3.88
CA GLY A 442 54.17 2.33 2.92
C GLY A 442 53.43 1.67 1.74
N GLU A 443 52.27 1.05 1.98
CA GLU A 443 51.42 0.47 0.93
C GLU A 443 50.69 1.55 0.12
N GLN A 444 50.28 2.66 0.75
CA GLN A 444 49.74 3.81 0.03
C GLN A 444 50.79 4.39 -0.92
N GLY A 445 52.04 4.55 -0.47
CA GLY A 445 53.16 4.98 -1.32
C GLY A 445 53.41 4.04 -2.50
N MET A 446 53.36 2.71 -2.29
CA MET A 446 53.48 1.74 -3.39
C MET A 446 52.29 1.75 -4.36
N ARG A 447 51.06 1.96 -3.87
CA ARG A 447 49.86 2.06 -4.73
C ARG A 447 49.85 3.35 -5.55
N GLU A 448 50.28 4.47 -4.98
CA GLU A 448 50.46 5.72 -5.74
C GLU A 448 51.57 5.58 -6.78
N TYR A 449 52.68 4.92 -6.44
CA TYR A 449 53.75 4.63 -7.39
C TYR A 449 53.27 3.73 -8.55
N ALA A 450 52.46 2.71 -8.25
CA ALA A 450 51.86 1.84 -9.25
C ALA A 450 50.80 2.56 -10.13
N LYS A 451 50.01 3.47 -9.56
CA LYS A 451 49.08 4.32 -10.32
C LYS A 451 49.82 5.31 -11.23
N GLY A 452 50.99 5.80 -10.81
CA GLY A 452 51.88 6.60 -11.65
C GLY A 452 52.32 5.87 -12.93
N GLY A 453 52.55 4.55 -12.85
CA GLY A 453 52.84 3.71 -14.02
C GLY A 453 51.62 3.47 -14.95
N SER A 454 50.42 3.38 -14.39
CA SER A 454 49.18 3.21 -15.17
C SER A 454 48.84 4.44 -16.03
N ASN A 455 49.22 5.64 -15.58
CA ASN A 455 49.01 6.86 -16.36
C ASN A 455 49.85 6.90 -17.64
N ALA A 456 51.03 6.28 -17.66
CA ALA A 456 51.83 6.15 -18.88
C ALA A 456 51.16 5.22 -19.91
N ILE A 457 50.56 4.11 -19.44
CA ILE A 457 49.86 3.15 -20.30
C ILE A 457 48.56 3.76 -20.85
N SER A 458 47.79 4.47 -20.03
CA SER A 458 46.57 5.14 -20.52
C SER A 458 46.90 6.25 -21.53
N LEU A 459 48.00 6.99 -21.35
CA LEU A 459 48.45 7.99 -22.31
C LEU A 459 48.90 7.36 -23.63
N ILE A 460 49.59 6.21 -23.60
CA ILE A 460 49.96 5.44 -24.80
C ILE A 460 48.71 4.94 -25.55
N VAL A 461 47.71 4.42 -24.83
CA VAL A 461 46.46 3.94 -25.45
C VAL A 461 45.70 5.10 -26.10
N VAL A 462 45.60 6.26 -25.44
CA VAL A 462 44.99 7.47 -26.01
C VAL A 462 45.76 7.94 -27.24
N LEU A 463 47.09 7.91 -27.22
CA LEU A 463 47.92 8.30 -28.37
C LEU A 463 47.73 7.36 -29.57
N ILE A 464 47.65 6.04 -29.33
CA ILE A 464 47.37 5.04 -30.37
C ILE A 464 45.99 5.29 -30.99
N LEU A 465 44.96 5.54 -30.17
CA LEU A 465 43.62 5.83 -30.66
C LEU A 465 43.58 7.13 -31.49
N LEU A 466 44.33 8.15 -31.09
CA LEU A 466 44.49 9.40 -31.85
C LEU A 466 45.17 9.17 -33.21
N VAL A 467 46.23 8.36 -33.25
CA VAL A 467 46.92 8.00 -34.50
C VAL A 467 45.99 7.23 -35.43
N ILE A 468 45.19 6.29 -34.92
CA ILE A 468 44.20 5.55 -35.70
C ILE A 468 43.12 6.49 -36.23
N ALA A 469 42.62 7.41 -35.42
CA ALA A 469 41.62 8.40 -35.83
C ALA A 469 42.15 9.32 -36.94
N VAL A 470 43.37 9.83 -36.81
CA VAL A 470 44.03 10.65 -37.84
C VAL A 470 44.24 9.85 -39.13
N TYR A 471 44.71 8.60 -39.02
CA TYR A 471 44.88 7.71 -40.16
C TYR A 471 43.56 7.49 -40.91
N LEU A 472 42.46 7.22 -40.18
CA LEU A 472 41.13 7.05 -40.77
C LEU A 472 40.64 8.33 -41.47
N ILE A 473 40.83 9.51 -40.86
CA ILE A 473 40.46 10.79 -41.47
C ILE A 473 41.26 11.04 -42.76
N MET A 474 42.56 10.74 -42.77
CA MET A 474 43.38 10.89 -43.98
C MET A 474 43.00 9.90 -45.08
N HIS A 475 42.61 8.67 -44.73
CA HIS A 475 42.16 7.68 -45.71
C HIS A 475 40.77 7.96 -46.28
N ILE A 476 39.87 8.56 -45.50
CA ILE A 476 38.54 8.96 -45.98
C ILE A 476 38.63 10.10 -47.01
N ASN A 477 39.67 10.94 -46.96
CA ASN A 477 39.89 12.05 -47.89
C ASN A 477 40.79 11.70 -49.09
N SER A 478 41.15 10.43 -49.26
CA SER A 478 41.87 9.95 -50.45
C SER A 478 40.99 10.08 -51.71
N PRO A 479 41.44 10.76 -52.79
CA PRO A 479 40.64 11.00 -54.00
C PRO A 479 40.29 9.75 -54.83
N GLY A 480 40.51 8.53 -54.33
CA GLY A 480 40.29 7.27 -55.05
C GLY A 480 39.09 6.44 -54.57
N ALA A 481 38.37 6.84 -53.51
CA ALA A 481 37.24 6.06 -53.01
C ALA A 481 36.01 6.25 -53.91
N SER A 482 35.84 5.34 -54.86
CA SER A 482 34.66 5.22 -55.72
C SER A 482 33.36 5.27 -54.91
N ARG A 483 32.52 6.27 -55.19
CA ARG A 483 31.16 6.41 -54.66
C ARG A 483 30.36 5.13 -54.91
N ILE A 484 30.14 4.33 -53.85
CA ILE A 484 29.08 3.33 -53.84
C ILE A 484 27.76 4.09 -53.76
N VAL A 485 27.14 4.34 -54.91
CA VAL A 485 25.77 4.84 -55.01
C VAL A 485 24.86 3.69 -54.60
N LEU A 486 24.42 3.68 -53.35
CA LEU A 486 23.36 2.79 -52.88
C LEU A 486 22.04 3.24 -53.55
N ASP A 487 21.58 2.43 -54.50
CA ASP A 487 20.29 2.57 -55.16
C ASP A 487 19.16 2.54 -54.12
N ARG A 488 18.43 3.66 -54.00
CA ARG A 488 17.29 3.82 -53.09
C ARG A 488 16.18 2.79 -53.33
N ASN A 489 16.17 2.08 -54.46
CA ASN A 489 15.16 1.07 -54.76
C ASN A 489 15.33 -0.26 -54.01
N GLU A 490 16.51 -0.57 -53.44
CA GLU A 490 16.70 -1.83 -52.69
C GLU A 490 16.19 -1.75 -51.24
N ILE A 491 16.24 -0.57 -50.62
CA ILE A 491 15.79 -0.36 -49.23
C ILE A 491 14.27 -0.52 -49.11
N GLY A 492 13.52 -0.14 -50.16
CA GLY A 492 12.07 -0.35 -50.22
C GLY A 492 11.68 -1.83 -50.26
N ARG A 493 12.39 -2.64 -51.05
CA ARG A 493 12.11 -4.09 -51.20
C ARG A 493 12.47 -4.89 -49.93
N ALA A 494 13.46 -4.45 -49.15
CA ALA A 494 13.82 -5.09 -47.88
C ALA A 494 12.78 -4.86 -46.77
N ARG A 495 12.12 -3.69 -46.72
CA ARG A 495 11.05 -3.40 -45.77
C ARG A 495 9.77 -4.19 -46.06
N GLU A 496 9.44 -4.40 -47.34
CA GLU A 496 8.23 -5.14 -47.71
C GLU A 496 8.35 -6.65 -47.42
N ARG A 497 9.55 -7.25 -47.55
CA ARG A 497 9.80 -8.66 -47.20
C ARG A 497 9.71 -8.92 -45.69
N ARG A 498 10.08 -7.95 -44.83
CA ARG A 498 9.95 -8.07 -43.36
C ARG A 498 8.49 -8.01 -42.89
N HIS A 499 7.62 -7.27 -43.59
CA HIS A 499 6.19 -7.20 -43.21
C HIS A 499 5.41 -8.47 -43.59
N LYS A 500 5.76 -9.12 -44.71
CA LYS A 500 5.12 -10.37 -45.15
C LYS A 500 5.51 -11.58 -44.28
N SER A 501 6.73 -11.63 -43.70
CA SER A 501 7.12 -12.75 -42.82
C SER A 501 6.44 -12.70 -41.44
N ARG A 502 6.16 -11.50 -40.90
CA ARG A 502 5.45 -11.35 -39.61
C ARG A 502 3.97 -11.73 -39.67
N ARG A 503 3.30 -11.57 -40.82
CA ARG A 503 1.91 -12.03 -40.99
C ARG A 503 1.75 -13.55 -41.10
N LYS A 504 2.79 -14.28 -41.56
CA LYS A 504 2.74 -15.75 -41.66
C LYS A 504 2.89 -16.47 -40.31
N ARG A 505 3.58 -15.88 -39.33
CA ARG A 505 3.74 -16.47 -37.98
C ARG A 505 2.52 -16.37 -37.07
N ARG A 506 1.54 -15.50 -37.37
CA ARG A 506 0.31 -15.34 -36.57
C ARG A 506 -0.87 -16.25 -36.99
N ARG A 507 -0.71 -17.10 -38.02
CA ARG A 507 -1.74 -18.05 -38.46
C ARG A 507 -1.43 -19.52 -38.14
N GLY A 508 -0.36 -19.81 -37.39
CA GLY A 508 0.08 -21.18 -37.07
C GLY A 508 -0.26 -21.69 -35.67
N HIS A 509 -1.00 -20.94 -34.86
CA HIS A 509 -1.55 -21.41 -33.59
C HIS A 509 -3.05 -21.14 -33.57
N LYS A 510 -3.78 -22.09 -34.17
CA LYS A 510 -5.14 -22.46 -33.87
C LYS A 510 -5.17 -23.98 -33.78
#